data_AF-A0A4Z0LD61-F1
#
_entry.id   AF-A0A4Z0LD61-F1
#
_cell.length_a   1.000
_cell.length_b   1.000
_cell.length_c   1.000
_cell.angle_alpha   90.00
_cell.angle_beta   90.00
_cell.angle_gamma   90.00
#
_symmetry.space_group_name_H-M   'P 1'
#
loop_
_entity.id
_entity.type
_entity.pdbx_description
1 polymer ?
#
loop_
_entity_poly.entity_id
_entity_poly.type
_entity_poly.pdbx_seq_one_letter_code
_entity_poly.pdbx_strand_id
1 'polypeptide(L)'
;MKSKLVLLAFLFSIFSFSQIPSGYYNTATGTGYTLKTQLYNKIKGHSDKGYAGLWTTFGTSDRDNQYENDNTIIDIYSENPTGADPYEYTYSTDQCGTYSVEGNCYNREHIVPQSVFNESAPMVSDAHHITPTDGKVNGMRGNYPHGKVATVTWTSLNGSKLGSSAVSGYSGTVFEPVNEFKGDIARMYFYFATRYENTIAGYSYPMFNGTSNQVFTNTFRDMLLAWHTQDPVSAREIARNNAIYARQGNRNPYIDHPEYVNAIWGTVTPPADTQAPTAPSNVTVSNIAQTSLTLNWTASTDNVAVTGYDIYMNGSLKTSISVTTASITGLTAATAYSFYIKAKDAAGNTSASSATVNTTTSSSSATATDLYFSEYLEGSSNNKAIEITNATGSSVSLSSYSIKKQTNGSGSWSTGLVLSGTMANGAKFVLVNSSISSACYPTSSANVSTTATELAFNGNDALGLFKNGVLIDIIGTFNGGTADFSIDETLRRKTTVTVPKTTFNKSADWTVYTTDTCSGIGNRLGQEAETKEITTGNDFRIYPNPSHGEFTIGFETTSAGSTVAIYSVVGEKVFERTNNTGIPITISHLEKGIYLIKFTKDSKTITKKIIIN
;
A
#
# COMPACT_ATOMS: atom_id res chain seq x y z
N MET A 1 62.92 -26.20 78.28
CA MET A 1 63.03 -25.58 76.94
C MET A 1 61.65 -25.15 76.49
N LYS A 2 61.37 -23.84 76.44
CA LYS A 2 60.10 -23.27 75.92
C LYS A 2 60.36 -22.80 74.49
N SER A 3 59.72 -23.42 73.51
CA SER A 3 59.74 -22.97 72.11
C SER A 3 58.73 -21.84 71.93
N LYS A 4 59.18 -20.67 71.45
CA LYS A 4 58.32 -19.54 71.08
C LYS A 4 58.06 -19.62 69.59
N LEU A 5 56.81 -19.85 69.19
CA LEU A 5 56.35 -19.64 67.82
C LEU A 5 56.04 -18.14 67.66
N VAL A 6 56.72 -17.46 66.74
CA VAL A 6 56.41 -16.09 66.33
C VAL A 6 55.50 -16.19 65.10
N LEU A 7 54.26 -15.73 65.23
CA LEU A 7 53.28 -15.65 64.14
C LEU A 7 53.46 -14.32 63.41
N LEU A 8 53.92 -14.37 62.15
CA LEU A 8 54.01 -13.21 61.27
C LEU A 8 52.61 -12.96 60.66
N ALA A 9 51.95 -11.87 61.05
CA ALA A 9 50.67 -11.47 60.48
C ALA A 9 50.91 -10.56 59.26
N PHE A 10 50.65 -11.09 58.05
CA PHE A 10 50.53 -10.27 56.84
C PHE A 10 49.17 -9.57 56.83
N LEU A 11 49.16 -8.24 57.00
CA LEU A 11 48.00 -7.42 56.68
C LEU A 11 47.90 -7.26 55.16
N PHE A 12 46.98 -7.99 54.52
CA PHE A 12 46.53 -7.71 53.17
C PHE A 12 45.44 -6.64 53.23
N SER A 13 45.74 -5.42 52.78
CA SER A 13 44.73 -4.38 52.56
C SER A 13 43.90 -4.77 51.33
N ILE A 14 42.66 -5.21 51.55
CA ILE A 14 41.73 -5.55 50.48
C ILE A 14 41.09 -4.22 50.00
N PHE A 15 41.57 -3.68 48.88
CA PHE A 15 40.89 -2.58 48.19
C PHE A 15 39.55 -3.12 47.67
N SER A 16 38.46 -2.70 48.30
CA SER A 16 37.10 -3.05 47.88
C SER A 16 36.72 -2.16 46.69
N PHE A 17 36.98 -2.62 45.46
CA PHE A 17 36.37 -2.00 44.29
C PHE A 17 34.85 -2.21 44.40
N SER A 18 34.08 -1.13 44.55
CA SER A 18 32.63 -1.21 44.61
C SER A 18 32.13 -1.84 43.32
N GLN A 19 31.63 -3.07 43.37
CA GLN A 19 31.11 -3.77 42.19
C GLN A 19 29.71 -3.26 41.84
N ILE A 20 29.23 -3.57 40.64
CA ILE A 20 27.83 -3.37 40.27
C ILE A 20 26.94 -3.95 41.39
N PRO A 21 26.01 -3.19 41.98
CA PRO A 21 25.17 -3.71 43.04
C PRO A 21 24.45 -4.97 42.57
N SER A 22 24.39 -6.00 43.42
CA SER A 22 23.73 -7.26 43.06
C SER A 22 22.30 -7.00 42.60
N GLY A 23 21.94 -7.53 41.43
CA GLY A 23 20.62 -7.37 40.83
C GLY A 23 20.31 -5.99 40.24
N TYR A 24 21.29 -5.09 40.11
CA TYR A 24 21.06 -3.73 39.63
C TYR A 24 20.36 -3.70 38.26
N TYR A 25 20.71 -4.61 37.33
CA TYR A 25 20.14 -4.70 35.98
C TYR A 25 19.11 -5.84 35.78
N ASN A 26 18.57 -6.45 36.84
CA ASN A 26 17.66 -7.61 36.71
C ASN A 26 16.41 -7.35 35.84
N THR A 27 16.01 -6.10 35.64
CA THR A 27 14.87 -5.72 34.82
C THR A 27 15.22 -5.44 33.35
N ALA A 28 16.50 -5.47 32.99
CA ALA A 28 17.01 -5.18 31.66
C ALA A 28 17.20 -6.47 30.84
N THR A 29 16.09 -7.10 30.47
CA THR A 29 16.04 -8.42 29.80
C THR A 29 15.64 -8.36 28.32
N GLY A 30 15.32 -7.17 27.82
CA GLY A 30 14.86 -6.96 26.43
C GLY A 30 16.00 -6.92 25.42
N THR A 31 15.66 -6.53 24.19
CA THR A 31 16.61 -6.29 23.09
C THR A 31 16.29 -4.98 22.38
N GLY A 32 17.24 -4.44 21.61
CA GLY A 32 17.05 -3.20 20.84
C GLY A 32 16.56 -2.04 21.72
N TYR A 33 15.61 -1.25 21.21
CA TYR A 33 15.07 -0.13 21.96
C TYR A 33 14.21 -0.54 23.17
N THR A 34 13.70 -1.78 23.23
CA THR A 34 13.05 -2.29 24.45
C THR A 34 14.05 -2.39 25.60
N LEU A 35 15.27 -2.87 25.33
CA LEU A 35 16.34 -2.88 26.32
C LEU A 35 16.72 -1.46 26.74
N LYS A 36 16.81 -0.53 25.77
CA LYS A 36 17.06 0.89 26.05
C LYS A 36 16.03 1.47 27.03
N THR A 37 14.73 1.27 26.79
CA THR A 37 13.66 1.77 27.67
C THR A 37 13.72 1.12 29.06
N GLN A 38 14.09 -0.15 29.17
CA GLN A 38 14.29 -0.81 30.47
C GLN A 38 15.48 -0.20 31.23
N LEU A 39 16.59 0.07 30.56
CA LEU A 39 17.75 0.75 31.13
C LEU A 39 17.41 2.20 31.52
N TYR A 40 16.67 2.94 30.68
CA TYR A 40 16.13 4.26 31.02
C TYR A 40 15.37 4.20 32.35
N ASN A 41 14.40 3.28 32.49
CA ASN A 41 13.64 3.13 33.72
C ASN A 41 14.51 2.83 34.94
N LYS A 42 15.65 2.14 34.73
CA LYS A 42 16.62 1.87 35.80
C LYS A 42 17.44 3.10 36.19
N ILE A 43 17.88 3.91 35.23
CA ILE A 43 18.86 4.99 35.47
C ILE A 43 18.24 6.39 35.50
N LYS A 44 16.94 6.53 35.17
CA LYS A 44 16.23 7.83 35.12
C LYS A 44 16.12 8.55 36.47
N GLY A 45 16.28 7.83 37.57
CA GLY A 45 16.37 8.42 38.90
C GLY A 45 17.83 8.54 39.31
N HIS A 46 18.28 9.76 39.59
CA HIS A 46 19.58 10.01 40.21
C HIS A 46 19.50 11.18 41.19
N SER A 47 20.39 11.23 42.17
CA SER A 47 20.55 12.35 43.08
C SER A 47 21.35 13.45 42.41
N ASP A 48 20.66 14.49 41.95
CA ASP A 48 21.30 15.71 41.45
C ASP A 48 22.06 16.40 42.58
N LYS A 49 23.37 16.59 42.41
CA LYS A 49 24.25 17.27 43.38
C LYS A 49 24.45 18.75 43.06
N GLY A 50 23.75 19.25 42.04
CA GLY A 50 23.88 20.60 41.52
C GLY A 50 25.17 20.80 40.74
N TYR A 51 25.23 21.89 39.98
CA TYR A 51 26.35 22.18 39.09
C TYR A 51 27.69 22.38 39.83
N ALA A 52 27.66 22.92 41.04
CA ALA A 52 28.83 23.04 41.91
C ALA A 52 29.27 21.69 42.52
N GLY A 53 28.35 20.74 42.66
CA GLY A 53 28.62 19.41 43.21
C GLY A 53 29.52 18.55 42.33
N LEU A 54 29.64 18.88 41.04
CA LEU A 54 30.57 18.24 40.10
C LEU A 54 32.02 18.36 40.55
N TRP A 55 32.42 19.51 41.12
CA TRP A 55 33.78 19.69 41.62
C TRP A 55 34.15 18.65 42.65
N THR A 56 33.28 18.42 43.63
CA THR A 56 33.51 17.39 44.64
C THR A 56 33.40 15.98 44.04
N THR A 57 32.66 15.77 42.94
CA THR A 57 32.59 14.48 42.23
C THR A 57 33.94 14.11 41.64
N PHE A 58 34.58 15.04 40.93
CA PHE A 58 35.88 14.83 40.27
C PHE A 58 36.98 14.43 41.26
N GLY A 59 36.90 14.88 42.51
CA GLY A 59 37.81 14.46 43.58
C GLY A 59 37.88 12.96 43.83
N THR A 60 36.88 12.20 43.34
CA THR A 60 36.80 10.74 43.44
C THR A 60 36.67 10.01 42.09
N SER A 61 36.08 10.65 41.07
CA SER A 61 35.76 10.00 39.80
C SER A 61 36.80 10.17 38.70
N ASP A 62 37.61 11.23 38.76
CA ASP A 62 38.50 11.66 37.67
C ASP A 62 39.89 12.00 38.21
N ARG A 63 40.41 11.17 39.13
CA ARG A 63 41.77 11.30 39.69
C ARG A 63 42.70 10.35 38.97
N ASP A 64 43.88 10.84 38.57
CA ASP A 64 44.84 9.98 37.87
C ASP A 64 45.53 9.04 38.85
N ASN A 65 45.15 7.77 38.73
CA ASN A 65 45.70 6.66 39.48
C ASN A 65 46.02 5.48 38.55
N GLN A 66 46.11 5.72 37.23
CA GLN A 66 46.24 4.67 36.22
C GLN A 66 47.29 4.95 35.17
N TYR A 67 47.50 6.21 34.79
CA TYR A 67 48.55 6.60 33.85
C TYR A 67 49.83 6.91 34.63
N GLU A 68 50.17 8.18 34.83
CA GLU A 68 51.32 8.62 35.62
C GLU A 68 51.15 8.29 37.12
N ASN A 69 49.90 8.12 37.57
CA ASN A 69 49.53 7.80 38.96
C ASN A 69 50.08 8.85 39.94
N ASP A 70 50.00 10.11 39.52
CA ASP A 70 50.44 11.30 40.26
C ASP A 70 49.33 11.94 41.10
N ASN A 71 48.12 11.37 41.03
CA ASN A 71 46.91 11.84 41.70
C ASN A 71 46.43 13.21 41.20
N THR A 72 46.78 13.64 39.99
CA THR A 72 46.23 14.84 39.35
C THR A 72 44.81 14.57 38.83
N ILE A 73 44.23 15.49 38.07
CA ILE A 73 42.92 15.30 37.41
C ILE A 73 43.13 14.63 36.07
N ILE A 74 42.41 13.53 35.80
CA ILE A 74 42.35 12.95 34.45
C ILE A 74 41.52 13.88 33.58
N ASP A 75 42.20 14.59 32.71
CA ASP A 75 41.62 15.43 31.67
C ASP A 75 41.81 14.75 30.30
N ILE A 76 40.71 14.31 29.71
CA ILE A 76 40.70 13.65 28.39
C ILE A 76 41.26 14.52 27.24
N TYR A 77 41.49 15.81 27.48
CA TYR A 77 42.04 16.79 26.55
C TYR A 77 43.50 17.22 26.85
N SER A 78 44.07 16.81 27.98
CA SER A 78 45.51 16.96 28.27
C SER A 78 46.23 15.62 28.29
N GLU A 79 45.55 14.56 28.72
CA GLU A 79 46.17 13.28 29.01
C GLU A 79 46.93 12.72 27.80
N ASN A 80 48.15 12.28 28.05
CA ASN A 80 48.98 11.54 27.13
C ASN A 80 49.18 10.10 27.64
N PRO A 81 48.43 9.11 27.11
CA PRO A 81 48.43 7.74 27.64
C PRO A 81 49.77 6.98 27.52
N THR A 82 50.76 7.57 26.84
CA THR A 82 52.05 6.93 26.53
C THR A 82 53.26 7.66 27.10
N GLY A 83 53.06 8.72 27.88
CA GLY A 83 54.12 9.46 28.57
C GLY A 83 53.60 10.76 29.14
N ALA A 84 54.48 11.55 29.76
CA ALA A 84 54.08 12.71 30.54
C ALA A 84 53.10 13.66 29.82
N ASP A 85 52.15 14.15 30.60
CA ASP A 85 51.18 15.14 30.21
C ASP A 85 51.85 16.47 29.83
N PRO A 86 51.28 17.21 28.86
CA PRO A 86 51.75 18.56 28.52
C PRO A 86 51.57 19.55 29.68
N TYR A 87 50.60 19.27 30.56
CA TYR A 87 50.29 20.00 31.79
C TYR A 87 49.33 19.16 32.64
N GLU A 88 49.40 19.34 33.95
CA GLU A 88 48.63 18.59 34.95
C GLU A 88 47.82 19.54 35.82
N TYR A 89 46.72 19.06 36.42
CA TYR A 89 45.90 19.85 37.34
C TYR A 89 45.79 19.25 38.72
N THR A 90 46.07 20.07 39.72
CA THR A 90 45.82 19.73 41.11
C THR A 90 44.33 19.88 41.43
N TYR A 91 43.73 18.79 41.89
CA TYR A 91 42.35 18.79 42.40
C TYR A 91 42.13 19.90 43.44
N SER A 92 40.97 20.55 43.41
CA SER A 92 40.54 21.69 44.25
C SER A 92 41.29 23.01 44.08
N THR A 93 42.49 23.00 43.49
CA THR A 93 43.31 24.22 43.31
C THR A 93 43.09 24.82 41.94
N ASP A 94 43.20 24.03 40.87
CA ASP A 94 43.26 24.54 39.49
C ASP A 94 41.89 24.59 38.80
N GLN A 95 40.83 24.89 39.57
CA GLN A 95 39.45 25.00 39.07
C GLN A 95 39.16 26.41 38.58
N CYS A 96 38.73 26.60 37.34
CA CYS A 96 38.33 27.93 36.89
C CYS A 96 37.30 27.96 35.75
N GLY A 97 36.82 29.17 35.45
CA GLY A 97 35.93 29.45 34.30
C GLY A 97 36.50 30.49 33.34
N THR A 98 37.78 30.88 33.47
CA THR A 98 38.42 31.90 32.64
C THR A 98 39.83 31.47 32.28
N TYR A 99 40.09 31.29 30.99
CA TYR A 99 41.32 30.69 30.46
C TYR A 99 41.64 31.34 29.11
N SER A 100 42.93 31.47 28.80
CA SER A 100 43.39 32.04 27.52
C SER A 100 44.31 31.09 26.74
N VAL A 101 45.03 30.22 27.44
CA VAL A 101 45.93 29.18 26.89
C VAL A 101 45.67 27.84 27.57
N GLU A 102 46.08 26.75 26.92
CA GLU A 102 46.07 25.41 27.50
C GLU A 102 46.92 25.36 28.79
N GLY A 103 46.50 24.55 29.77
CA GLY A 103 47.17 24.40 31.06
C GLY A 103 46.86 25.51 32.08
N ASN A 104 45.92 26.42 31.80
CA ASN A 104 45.54 27.46 32.76
C ASN A 104 44.77 26.91 33.97
N CYS A 105 43.79 26.06 33.71
CA CYS A 105 42.93 25.46 34.71
C CYS A 105 42.05 24.39 34.02
N TYR A 106 41.39 23.54 34.81
CA TYR A 106 40.33 22.67 34.30
C TYR A 106 38.94 23.25 34.60
N ASN A 107 37.99 22.96 33.71
CA ASN A 107 36.58 23.28 33.80
C ASN A 107 35.72 22.03 33.54
N ARG A 108 34.39 22.17 33.56
CA ARG A 108 33.43 21.09 33.33
C ARG A 108 33.06 21.04 31.85
N GLU A 109 33.43 19.97 31.16
CA GLU A 109 33.06 19.69 29.78
C GLU A 109 31.78 18.86 29.74
N HIS A 110 30.74 19.38 29.10
CA HIS A 110 29.53 18.61 28.80
C HIS A 110 29.66 17.98 27.42
N ILE A 111 29.84 16.65 27.39
CA ILE A 111 29.97 15.90 26.14
C ILE A 111 28.77 16.16 25.21
N VAL A 112 27.56 16.20 25.76
CA VAL A 112 26.41 16.85 25.12
C VAL A 112 26.35 18.31 25.58
N PRO A 113 26.58 19.31 24.72
CA PRO A 113 26.72 20.71 25.15
C PRO A 113 25.50 21.24 25.91
N GLN A 114 25.72 22.09 26.92
CA GLN A 114 24.64 22.67 27.73
C GLN A 114 23.56 23.41 26.92
N SER A 115 23.96 24.02 25.80
CA SER A 115 23.07 24.73 24.88
C SER A 115 22.04 23.82 24.21
N VAL A 116 22.28 22.50 24.14
CA VAL A 116 21.36 21.52 23.55
C VAL A 116 20.09 21.34 24.39
N PHE A 117 20.21 21.52 25.71
CA PHE A 117 19.14 21.32 26.68
C PHE A 117 18.86 22.56 27.54
N ASN A 118 19.28 23.74 27.08
CA ASN A 118 19.09 25.02 27.75
C ASN A 118 19.54 25.02 29.22
N GLU A 119 20.68 24.40 29.53
CA GLU A 119 21.24 24.32 30.89
C GLU A 119 20.28 23.69 31.92
N SER A 120 19.26 22.97 31.47
CA SER A 120 18.22 22.43 32.33
C SER A 120 18.74 21.33 33.25
N ALA A 121 18.30 21.37 34.51
CA ALA A 121 18.47 20.25 35.43
C ALA A 121 17.60 19.05 34.99
N PRO A 122 18.06 17.81 35.21
CA PRO A 122 19.31 17.44 35.86
C PRO A 122 20.49 17.22 34.88
N MET A 123 20.33 17.54 33.59
CA MET A 123 21.38 17.32 32.57
C MET A 123 22.62 18.16 32.82
N VAL A 124 22.44 19.39 33.31
CA VAL A 124 23.52 20.34 33.56
C VAL A 124 24.55 19.86 34.61
N SER A 125 24.18 18.90 35.45
CA SER A 125 24.96 18.44 36.60
C SER A 125 25.15 16.91 36.66
N ASP A 126 24.78 16.18 35.61
CA ASP A 126 24.94 14.72 35.56
C ASP A 126 26.37 14.32 35.16
N ALA A 127 27.17 13.88 36.13
CA ALA A 127 28.58 13.53 35.95
C ALA A 127 28.84 12.38 34.96
N HIS A 128 27.84 11.56 34.62
CA HIS A 128 28.05 10.49 33.64
C HIS A 128 28.33 11.00 32.22
N HIS A 129 28.00 12.25 31.89
CA HIS A 129 28.38 12.88 30.62
C HIS A 129 29.18 14.18 30.78
N ILE A 130 29.60 14.48 32.01
CA ILE A 130 30.38 15.69 32.33
C ILE A 130 31.72 15.27 32.92
N THR A 131 32.81 15.70 32.29
CA THR A 131 34.19 15.37 32.67
C THR A 131 34.97 16.65 32.98
N PRO A 132 35.95 16.64 33.90
CA PRO A 132 36.87 17.76 34.02
C PRO A 132 37.79 17.78 32.80
N THR A 133 38.00 18.95 32.20
CA THR A 133 38.96 19.14 31.10
C THR A 133 39.60 20.51 31.08
N ASP A 134 40.72 20.67 30.39
CA ASP A 134 41.37 21.96 30.16
C ASP A 134 40.37 22.96 29.62
N GLY A 135 40.31 24.12 30.27
CA GLY A 135 39.38 25.16 29.92
C GLY A 135 39.56 25.62 28.47
N LYS A 136 40.80 25.77 28.00
CA LYS A 136 41.06 26.24 26.64
C LYS A 136 40.61 25.21 25.60
N VAL A 137 40.93 23.93 25.75
CA VAL A 137 40.50 22.86 24.82
C VAL A 137 38.97 22.71 24.82
N ASN A 138 38.33 22.73 26.00
CA ASN A 138 36.86 22.78 26.13
C ASN A 138 36.28 23.98 25.37
N GLY A 139 36.86 25.18 25.56
CA GLY A 139 36.45 26.39 24.85
C GLY A 139 36.64 26.31 23.33
N MET A 140 37.69 25.62 22.86
CA MET A 140 37.90 25.36 21.43
C MET A 140 36.90 24.36 20.87
N ARG A 141 36.51 23.33 21.65
CA ARG A 141 35.47 22.37 21.29
C ARG A 141 34.09 23.04 21.20
N GLY A 142 33.78 23.96 22.11
CA GLY A 142 32.54 24.75 22.08
C GLY A 142 31.29 23.87 22.08
N ASN A 143 30.41 24.05 21.08
CA ASN A 143 29.22 23.20 20.89
C ASN A 143 29.35 22.25 19.69
N TYR A 144 30.55 22.08 19.13
CA TYR A 144 30.73 21.23 17.96
C TYR A 144 30.53 19.75 18.33
N PRO A 145 29.90 18.95 17.46
CA PRO A 145 29.81 17.50 17.65
C PRO A 145 31.20 16.88 17.72
N HIS A 146 31.36 15.88 18.56
CA HIS A 146 32.51 15.01 18.47
C HIS A 146 32.46 14.26 17.14
N GLY A 147 33.58 14.18 16.43
CA GLY A 147 33.65 13.48 15.16
C GLY A 147 35.04 13.46 14.57
N LYS A 148 35.27 12.56 13.60
CA LYS A 148 36.56 12.46 12.91
C LYS A 148 36.81 13.71 12.07
N VAL A 149 37.98 14.34 12.21
CA VAL A 149 38.36 15.53 11.45
C VAL A 149 38.95 15.12 10.09
N ALA A 150 38.45 15.73 9.02
CA ALA A 150 38.98 15.63 7.66
C ALA A 150 40.13 16.62 7.44
N THR A 151 39.86 17.92 7.68
CA THR A 151 40.85 18.99 7.55
C THR A 151 40.98 19.72 8.87
N VAL A 152 42.16 19.64 9.48
CA VAL A 152 42.47 20.23 10.78
C VAL A 152 42.61 21.76 10.66
N THR A 153 41.94 22.49 11.55
CA THR A 153 42.07 23.94 11.72
C THR A 153 42.77 24.31 13.02
N TRP A 154 42.77 23.42 14.01
CA TRP A 154 43.50 23.57 15.27
C TRP A 154 43.78 22.21 15.91
N THR A 155 44.89 22.10 16.65
CA THR A 155 45.31 20.90 17.38
C THR A 155 45.71 21.29 18.80
N SER A 156 45.20 20.58 19.81
CA SER A 156 45.62 20.75 21.21
C SER A 156 47.00 20.15 21.46
N LEU A 157 47.61 20.42 22.61
CA LEU A 157 48.91 19.84 22.98
C LEU A 157 48.86 18.31 23.13
N ASN A 158 47.73 17.73 23.55
CA ASN A 158 47.56 16.27 23.59
C ASN A 158 47.25 15.63 22.23
N GLY A 159 47.01 16.44 21.19
CA GLY A 159 46.75 15.95 19.83
C GLY A 159 45.28 15.81 19.45
N SER A 160 44.34 16.26 20.30
CA SER A 160 42.94 16.46 19.91
C SER A 160 42.84 17.53 18.81
N LYS A 161 41.86 17.41 17.91
CA LYS A 161 41.77 18.22 16.69
C LYS A 161 40.42 18.89 16.57
N LEU A 162 40.41 20.13 16.07
CA LEU A 162 39.23 20.80 15.57
C LEU A 162 39.35 20.96 14.06
N GLY A 163 38.26 20.77 13.32
CA GLY A 163 38.30 20.94 11.87
C GLY A 163 37.03 20.54 11.15
N SER A 164 37.09 20.50 9.82
CA SER A 164 35.97 20.03 9.00
C SER A 164 35.72 18.54 9.23
N SER A 165 34.45 18.12 9.16
CA SER A 165 34.03 16.75 9.39
C SER A 165 34.44 15.76 8.29
N ALA A 166 34.95 14.59 8.70
CA ALA A 166 35.06 13.37 7.89
C ALA A 166 33.88 12.39 8.13
N VAL A 167 32.91 12.76 8.97
CA VAL A 167 31.73 11.96 9.31
C VAL A 167 30.75 12.03 8.13
N SER A 168 30.52 10.90 7.46
CA SER A 168 29.73 10.81 6.21
C SER A 168 28.34 11.47 6.32
N GLY A 169 28.02 12.42 5.44
CA GLY A 169 26.72 13.11 5.48
C GLY A 169 26.61 14.23 6.53
N TYR A 170 27.70 14.56 7.24
CA TYR A 170 27.81 15.80 8.03
C TYR A 170 29.02 16.61 7.56
N SER A 171 28.79 17.85 7.11
CA SER A 171 29.81 18.74 6.54
C SER A 171 30.20 19.93 7.44
N GLY A 172 29.76 19.93 8.71
CA GLY A 172 30.09 20.98 9.67
C GLY A 172 31.46 20.80 10.31
N THR A 173 31.76 21.65 11.29
CA THR A 173 32.95 21.54 12.14
C THR A 173 32.72 20.45 13.20
N VAL A 174 33.74 19.63 13.44
CA VAL A 174 33.77 18.59 14.49
C VAL A 174 35.01 18.73 15.35
N PHE A 175 34.95 18.17 16.55
CA PHE A 175 36.08 17.99 17.45
C PHE A 175 36.45 16.51 17.56
N GLU A 176 37.70 16.14 17.28
CA GLU A 176 38.21 14.78 17.37
C GLU A 176 39.12 14.65 18.61
N PRO A 177 38.73 13.88 19.64
CA PRO A 177 39.61 13.58 20.76
C PRO A 177 40.70 12.57 20.34
N VAL A 178 41.73 12.41 21.17
CA VAL A 178 42.70 11.32 20.99
C VAL A 178 42.03 9.95 21.08
N ASN A 179 42.66 8.93 20.50
CA ASN A 179 42.03 7.61 20.34
C ASN A 179 41.65 6.93 21.67
N GLU A 180 42.42 7.18 22.74
CA GLU A 180 42.21 6.60 24.08
C GLU A 180 40.88 6.94 24.73
N PHE A 181 40.22 8.03 24.31
CA PHE A 181 38.96 8.48 24.95
C PHE A 181 37.75 8.44 24.01
N LYS A 182 37.91 7.87 22.82
CA LYS A 182 36.83 7.85 21.82
C LYS A 182 35.67 6.96 22.27
N GLY A 183 35.96 5.80 22.83
CA GLY A 183 35.00 4.86 23.39
C GLY A 183 34.32 5.41 24.63
N ASP A 184 35.08 6.11 25.48
CA ASP A 184 34.54 6.79 26.66
C ASP A 184 33.46 7.79 26.27
N ILE A 185 33.80 8.70 25.36
CA ILE A 185 32.89 9.70 24.82
C ILE A 185 31.68 9.02 24.16
N ALA A 186 31.89 7.92 23.42
CA ALA A 186 30.80 7.17 22.83
C ALA A 186 29.82 6.62 23.89
N ARG A 187 30.33 6.01 24.97
CA ARG A 187 29.52 5.50 26.08
C ARG A 187 28.84 6.62 26.86
N MET A 188 29.41 7.82 26.93
CA MET A 188 28.76 9.01 27.50
C MET A 188 27.58 9.50 26.63
N TYR A 189 27.73 9.50 25.30
CA TYR A 189 26.62 9.80 24.38
C TYR A 189 25.50 8.76 24.49
N PHE A 190 25.82 7.45 24.45
CA PHE A 190 24.83 6.39 24.59
C PHE A 190 24.10 6.46 25.94
N TYR A 191 24.84 6.77 27.02
CA TYR A 191 24.27 7.05 28.33
C TYR A 191 23.28 8.20 28.27
N PHE A 192 23.68 9.36 27.76
CA PHE A 192 22.80 10.54 27.69
C PHE A 192 21.52 10.22 26.90
N ALA A 193 21.67 9.54 25.76
CA ALA A 193 20.55 9.13 24.91
C ALA A 193 19.57 8.17 25.58
N THR A 194 20.05 7.37 26.53
CA THR A 194 19.24 6.42 27.32
C THR A 194 18.64 7.09 28.53
N ARG A 195 19.45 7.85 29.28
CA ARG A 195 19.05 8.50 30.51
C ARG A 195 17.92 9.52 30.29
N TYR A 196 17.95 10.22 29.16
CA TYR A 196 17.00 11.28 28.83
C TYR A 196 16.03 10.88 27.71
N GLU A 197 15.73 9.59 27.57
CA GLU A 197 14.86 9.02 26.52
C GLU A 197 13.52 9.78 26.37
N ASN A 198 12.92 10.23 27.48
CA ASN A 198 11.63 10.90 27.48
C ASN A 198 11.65 12.38 27.02
N THR A 199 12.82 13.02 26.94
CA THR A 199 12.94 14.43 26.56
C THR A 199 13.82 14.66 25.34
N ILE A 200 14.73 13.73 25.02
CA ILE A 200 15.78 13.92 24.03
C ILE A 200 15.28 14.16 22.60
N ALA A 201 14.09 13.68 22.25
CA ALA A 201 13.47 13.96 20.96
C ALA A 201 13.23 15.46 20.72
N GLY A 202 13.09 16.25 21.78
CA GLY A 202 12.90 17.70 21.71
C GLY A 202 14.19 18.50 21.60
N TYR A 203 15.36 17.87 21.66
CA TYR A 203 16.65 18.56 21.62
C TYR A 203 17.21 18.62 20.21
N SER A 204 17.63 19.81 19.80
CA SER A 204 18.25 20.05 18.49
C SER A 204 19.77 20.03 18.61
N TYR A 205 20.40 19.04 18.01
CA TYR A 205 21.85 18.90 17.96
C TYR A 205 22.25 18.16 16.68
N PRO A 206 23.39 18.47 16.02
CA PRO A 206 23.74 17.85 14.74
C PRO A 206 23.83 16.32 14.76
N MET A 207 24.12 15.73 15.93
CA MET A 207 24.16 14.28 16.07
C MET A 207 22.76 13.66 16.18
N PHE A 208 21.73 14.43 16.51
CA PHE A 208 20.39 13.92 16.82
C PHE A 208 19.45 13.93 15.61
N ASN A 209 18.55 12.95 15.55
CA ASN A 209 17.56 12.75 14.49
C ASN A 209 16.12 13.10 14.91
N GLY A 210 15.93 13.62 16.13
CA GLY A 210 14.62 14.01 16.66
C GLY A 210 13.76 12.86 17.19
N THR A 211 14.30 11.63 17.31
CA THR A 211 13.56 10.49 17.86
C THR A 211 14.01 10.15 19.28
N SER A 212 13.09 9.67 20.13
CA SER A 212 13.43 9.17 21.47
C SER A 212 14.11 7.80 21.44
N ASN A 213 13.89 6.99 20.40
CA ASN A 213 14.46 5.64 20.31
C ASN A 213 15.89 5.68 19.79
N GLN A 214 16.06 5.94 18.49
CA GLN A 214 17.36 5.92 17.84
C GLN A 214 18.25 7.08 18.29
N VAL A 215 17.66 8.25 18.54
CA VAL A 215 18.32 9.51 18.94
C VAL A 215 19.33 10.02 17.92
N PHE A 216 20.32 9.24 17.55
CA PHE A 216 21.40 9.63 16.66
C PHE A 216 21.02 9.48 15.19
N THR A 217 21.57 10.34 14.32
CA THR A 217 21.59 10.04 12.89
C THR A 217 22.40 8.76 12.64
N ASN A 218 22.12 8.06 11.53
CA ASN A 218 22.83 6.82 11.20
C ASN A 218 24.34 7.01 11.22
N THR A 219 24.86 8.09 10.63
CA THR A 219 26.30 8.30 10.57
C THR A 219 26.93 8.51 11.94
N PHE A 220 26.35 9.37 12.78
CA PHE A 220 26.91 9.59 14.11
C PHE A 220 26.77 8.35 14.99
N ARG A 221 25.67 7.60 14.88
CA ARG A 221 25.53 6.29 15.53
C ARG A 221 26.65 5.33 15.12
N ASP A 222 26.88 5.15 13.82
CA ASP A 222 27.85 4.19 13.30
C ASP A 222 29.29 4.58 13.69
N MET A 223 29.58 5.88 13.73
CA MET A 223 30.84 6.39 14.26
C MET A 223 31.00 6.09 15.76
N LEU A 224 29.96 6.33 16.58
CA LEU A 224 30.00 6.05 18.02
C LEU A 224 30.15 4.54 18.29
N LEU A 225 29.52 3.68 17.49
CA LEU A 225 29.71 2.23 17.55
C LEU A 225 31.16 1.83 17.21
N ALA A 226 31.74 2.44 16.18
CA ALA A 226 33.12 2.20 15.79
C ALA A 226 34.09 2.66 16.90
N TRP A 227 33.86 3.83 17.48
CA TRP A 227 34.65 4.35 18.60
C TRP A 227 34.55 3.45 19.84
N HIS A 228 33.34 3.03 20.22
CA HIS A 228 33.13 2.07 21.29
C HIS A 228 33.88 0.74 21.08
N THR A 229 33.96 0.28 19.84
CA THR A 229 34.65 -0.99 19.51
C THR A 229 36.18 -0.83 19.49
N GLN A 230 36.67 0.32 19.02
CA GLN A 230 38.10 0.61 18.91
C GLN A 230 38.74 0.96 20.25
N ASP A 231 37.94 1.46 21.20
CA ASP A 231 38.34 1.82 22.55
C ASP A 231 37.40 1.13 23.57
N PRO A 232 37.70 -0.12 23.95
CA PRO A 232 36.93 -0.91 24.91
C PRO A 232 36.86 -0.28 26.30
N VAL A 233 35.94 -0.75 27.15
CA VAL A 233 35.82 -0.22 28.52
C VAL A 233 37.12 -0.38 29.30
N SER A 234 37.63 0.73 29.84
CA SER A 234 38.88 0.76 30.60
C SER A 234 38.67 0.61 32.11
N ALA A 235 39.74 0.29 32.84
CA ALA A 235 39.71 0.27 34.31
C ALA A 235 39.34 1.65 34.90
N ARG A 236 39.73 2.74 34.22
CA ARG A 236 39.39 4.13 34.55
C ARG A 236 37.90 4.32 34.51
N GLU A 237 37.26 3.94 33.42
CA GLU A 237 35.81 4.08 33.29
C GLU A 237 35.04 3.30 34.34
N ILE A 238 35.49 2.08 34.66
CA ILE A 238 34.88 1.28 35.73
C ILE A 238 35.01 2.01 37.08
N ALA A 239 36.20 2.50 37.41
CA ALA A 239 36.44 3.27 38.64
C ALA A 239 35.60 4.56 38.69
N ARG A 240 35.55 5.30 37.58
CA ARG A 240 34.75 6.51 37.40
C ARG A 240 33.25 6.22 37.58
N ASN A 241 32.74 5.17 36.95
CA ASN A 241 31.34 4.76 37.06
C ASN A 241 30.96 4.39 38.51
N ASN A 242 31.87 3.72 39.23
CA ASN A 242 31.71 3.41 40.65
C ASN A 242 31.69 4.65 41.55
N ALA A 243 32.62 5.59 41.34
CA ALA A 243 32.70 6.83 42.09
C ALA A 243 31.48 7.72 41.85
N ILE A 244 31.02 7.83 40.60
CA ILE A 244 29.79 8.57 40.26
C ILE A 244 28.58 7.87 40.87
N TYR A 245 28.49 6.54 40.84
CA TYR A 245 27.40 5.80 41.48
C TYR A 245 27.30 6.10 42.99
N ALA A 246 28.43 6.10 43.70
CA ALA A 246 28.47 6.42 45.12
C ALA A 246 27.93 7.83 45.44
N ARG A 247 27.97 8.75 44.48
CA ARG A 247 27.48 10.12 44.64
C ARG A 247 26.07 10.34 44.09
N GLN A 248 25.81 9.95 42.84
CA GLN A 248 24.57 10.20 42.11
C GLN A 248 23.54 9.08 42.25
N GLY A 249 23.95 7.88 42.65
CA GLY A 249 23.05 6.74 42.85
C GLY A 249 22.57 6.06 41.56
N ASN A 250 23.03 6.50 40.39
CA ASN A 250 22.82 5.82 39.11
C ASN A 250 24.15 5.48 38.42
N ARG A 251 24.12 4.54 37.48
CA ARG A 251 25.28 3.98 36.78
C ARG A 251 25.15 4.19 35.27
N ASN A 252 26.27 4.27 34.57
CA ASN A 252 26.30 4.16 33.12
C ASN A 252 26.24 2.67 32.73
N PRO A 253 25.13 2.19 32.14
CA PRO A 253 24.98 0.77 31.81
C PRO A 253 25.94 0.31 30.72
N TYR A 254 26.44 1.21 29.89
CA TYR A 254 27.35 0.89 28.79
C TYR A 254 28.80 0.71 29.25
N ILE A 255 29.13 1.12 30.48
CA ILE A 255 30.39 0.80 31.15
C ILE A 255 30.26 -0.54 31.87
N ASP A 256 29.14 -0.77 32.57
CA ASP A 256 28.91 -2.00 33.33
C ASP A 256 28.67 -3.22 32.42
N HIS A 257 28.00 -3.01 31.29
CA HIS A 257 27.62 -4.00 30.29
C HIS A 257 27.90 -3.45 28.88
N PRO A 258 29.16 -3.42 28.42
CA PRO A 258 29.52 -2.91 27.10
C PRO A 258 28.78 -3.62 25.95
N GLU A 259 28.40 -4.89 26.13
CA GLU A 259 27.57 -5.64 25.18
C GLU A 259 26.21 -4.99 24.90
N TYR A 260 25.68 -4.18 25.83
CA TYR A 260 24.44 -3.43 25.61
C TYR A 260 24.56 -2.38 24.52
N VAL A 261 25.78 -1.89 24.23
CA VAL A 261 25.97 -0.95 23.13
C VAL A 261 25.52 -1.57 21.82
N ASN A 262 26.03 -2.75 21.49
CA ASN A 262 25.65 -3.45 20.26
C ASN A 262 24.22 -4.00 20.32
N ALA A 263 23.74 -4.45 21.49
CA ALA A 263 22.38 -4.97 21.65
C ALA A 263 21.29 -3.90 21.42
N ILE A 264 21.60 -2.62 21.66
CA ILE A 264 20.67 -1.50 21.52
C ILE A 264 20.91 -0.71 20.23
N TRP A 265 22.17 -0.34 19.99
CA TRP A 265 22.56 0.65 18.98
C TRP A 265 23.20 0.01 17.76
N GLY A 266 23.66 -1.23 17.86
CA GLY A 266 24.15 -1.99 16.71
C GLY A 266 23.09 -2.03 15.62
N THR A 267 23.50 -2.26 14.38
CA THR A 267 22.54 -2.64 13.34
C THR A 267 21.87 -3.92 13.80
N VAL A 268 20.65 -3.80 14.34
CA VAL A 268 19.68 -4.89 14.33
C VAL A 268 19.37 -5.13 12.86
N THR A 269 20.28 -5.82 12.17
CA THR A 269 19.88 -6.64 11.06
C THR A 269 19.12 -7.76 11.74
N PRO A 270 17.78 -7.79 11.75
CA PRO A 270 17.09 -9.03 12.05
C PRO A 270 17.76 -10.14 11.20
N PRO A 271 17.86 -11.37 11.71
CA PRO A 271 18.38 -12.47 10.90
C PRO A 271 17.75 -12.39 9.51
N ALA A 272 18.59 -12.48 8.47
CA ALA A 272 18.15 -12.29 7.09
C ALA A 272 16.86 -13.09 6.89
N ASP A 273 15.80 -12.40 6.51
CA ASP A 273 14.54 -13.07 6.29
C ASP A 273 14.69 -13.97 5.07
N THR A 274 14.55 -15.28 5.30
CA THR A 274 14.73 -16.32 4.28
C THR A 274 13.43 -17.05 3.98
N GLN A 275 12.36 -16.70 4.69
CA GLN A 275 11.06 -17.32 4.49
C GLN A 275 10.31 -16.51 3.44
N ALA A 276 9.82 -17.21 2.41
CA ALA A 276 8.99 -16.57 1.39
C ALA A 276 7.55 -16.39 1.90
N PRO A 277 6.86 -15.33 1.44
CA PRO A 277 5.44 -15.15 1.71
C PRO A 277 4.58 -16.33 1.21
N THR A 278 3.38 -16.48 1.77
CA THR A 278 2.39 -17.42 1.23
C THR A 278 1.94 -17.00 -0.17
N ALA A 279 1.53 -17.95 -1.01
CA ALA A 279 0.94 -17.62 -2.32
C ALA A 279 -0.36 -16.82 -2.15
N PRO A 280 -0.60 -15.77 -2.96
CA PRO A 280 -1.89 -15.08 -2.99
C PRO A 280 -3.03 -16.06 -3.32
N SER A 281 -4.19 -15.90 -2.67
CA SER A 281 -5.36 -16.77 -2.86
C SER A 281 -6.59 -16.01 -3.33
N ASN A 282 -7.63 -16.72 -3.77
CA ASN A 282 -8.91 -16.16 -4.26
C ASN A 282 -8.72 -15.09 -5.35
N VAL A 283 -7.84 -15.35 -6.33
CA VAL A 283 -7.67 -14.45 -7.47
C VAL A 283 -8.94 -14.44 -8.30
N THR A 284 -9.52 -13.26 -8.47
CA THR A 284 -10.76 -13.03 -9.20
C THR A 284 -10.59 -11.89 -10.20
N VAL A 285 -11.37 -11.93 -11.27
CA VAL A 285 -11.42 -10.88 -12.30
C VAL A 285 -12.77 -10.19 -12.23
N SER A 286 -12.79 -8.86 -12.33
CA SER A 286 -13.99 -8.02 -12.42
C SER A 286 -13.79 -6.88 -13.42
N ASN A 287 -14.84 -6.08 -13.67
CA ASN A 287 -14.79 -4.89 -14.53
C ASN A 287 -14.20 -5.17 -15.93
N ILE A 288 -14.55 -6.30 -16.54
CA ILE A 288 -14.00 -6.72 -17.83
C ILE A 288 -14.56 -5.82 -18.94
N ALA A 289 -13.71 -4.96 -19.48
CA ALA A 289 -14.00 -4.07 -20.60
C ALA A 289 -13.28 -4.54 -21.87
N GLN A 290 -13.38 -3.75 -22.94
CA GLN A 290 -12.74 -4.05 -24.23
C GLN A 290 -11.21 -4.00 -24.13
N THR A 291 -10.66 -3.09 -23.33
CA THR A 291 -9.22 -2.83 -23.25
C THR A 291 -8.69 -2.81 -21.82
N SER A 292 -9.52 -3.20 -20.85
CA SER A 292 -9.14 -3.24 -19.44
C SER A 292 -9.92 -4.27 -18.62
N LEU A 293 -9.41 -4.58 -17.43
CA LEU A 293 -10.07 -5.40 -16.40
C LEU A 293 -9.47 -5.10 -15.02
N THR A 294 -10.08 -5.60 -13.95
CA THR A 294 -9.57 -5.52 -12.59
C THR A 294 -9.30 -6.91 -12.02
N LEU A 295 -8.15 -7.09 -11.39
CA LEU A 295 -7.80 -8.28 -10.60
C LEU A 295 -7.95 -7.97 -9.11
N ASN A 296 -8.51 -8.90 -8.35
CA ASN A 296 -8.57 -8.83 -6.88
C ASN A 296 -8.14 -10.16 -6.27
N TRP A 297 -7.46 -10.13 -5.13
CA TRP A 297 -7.02 -11.32 -4.41
C TRP A 297 -7.00 -11.12 -2.91
N THR A 298 -6.91 -12.22 -2.17
CA THR A 298 -6.67 -12.21 -0.73
C THR A 298 -5.19 -12.02 -0.44
N ALA A 299 -4.88 -11.14 0.52
CA ALA A 299 -3.51 -10.83 0.92
C ALA A 299 -2.74 -12.08 1.35
N SER A 300 -1.45 -12.11 1.03
CA SER A 300 -0.51 -13.10 1.54
C SER A 300 -0.09 -12.76 2.97
N THR A 301 0.40 -13.76 3.70
CA THR A 301 1.03 -13.59 5.01
C THR A 301 2.51 -13.95 4.93
N ASP A 302 3.28 -13.38 5.84
CA ASP A 302 4.72 -13.57 5.96
C ASP A 302 5.15 -13.43 7.43
N ASN A 303 6.30 -13.96 7.81
CA ASN A 303 6.85 -13.86 9.17
C ASN A 303 7.35 -12.45 9.51
N VAL A 304 7.73 -11.65 8.51
CA VAL A 304 8.11 -10.24 8.70
C VAL A 304 7.06 -9.33 8.08
N ALA A 305 6.96 -9.30 6.74
CA ALA A 305 6.00 -8.46 6.03
C ALA A 305 5.97 -8.75 4.52
N VAL A 306 4.76 -8.78 3.96
CA VAL A 306 4.56 -8.70 2.51
C VAL A 306 4.63 -7.23 2.08
N THR A 307 5.52 -6.91 1.12
CA THR A 307 5.74 -5.54 0.63
C THR A 307 5.10 -5.29 -0.73
N GLY A 308 4.78 -6.35 -1.48
CA GLY A 308 4.05 -6.21 -2.72
C GLY A 308 3.71 -7.50 -3.44
N TYR A 309 3.15 -7.33 -4.62
CA TYR A 309 2.62 -8.37 -5.48
C TYR A 309 3.06 -8.12 -6.92
N ASP A 310 3.63 -9.14 -7.53
CA ASP A 310 4.01 -9.19 -8.93
C ASP A 310 2.89 -9.89 -9.72
N ILE A 311 2.28 -9.16 -10.66
CA ILE A 311 1.19 -9.65 -11.49
C ILE A 311 1.76 -10.09 -12.84
N TYR A 312 1.55 -11.34 -13.19
CA TYR A 312 1.98 -11.92 -14.45
C TYR A 312 0.79 -12.05 -15.40
N MET A 313 0.99 -11.67 -16.66
CA MET A 313 0.02 -11.76 -17.75
C MET A 313 0.64 -12.59 -18.88
N ASN A 314 -0.02 -13.68 -19.25
CA ASN A 314 0.45 -14.61 -20.30
C ASN A 314 1.89 -15.10 -20.07
N GLY A 315 2.26 -15.33 -18.81
CA GLY A 315 3.60 -15.80 -18.42
C GLY A 315 4.63 -14.71 -18.14
N SER A 316 4.39 -13.47 -18.55
CA SER A 316 5.34 -12.34 -18.38
C SER A 316 4.91 -11.39 -17.28
N LEU A 317 5.87 -10.81 -16.55
CA LEU A 317 5.58 -9.79 -15.53
C LEU A 317 4.94 -8.56 -16.19
N LYS A 318 3.72 -8.22 -15.75
CA LYS A 318 2.99 -7.05 -16.24
C LYS A 318 3.23 -5.83 -15.37
N THR A 319 3.17 -5.99 -14.05
CA THR A 319 3.36 -4.89 -13.08
C THR A 319 3.60 -5.41 -11.67
N SER A 320 4.04 -4.52 -10.78
CA SER A 320 4.27 -4.77 -9.36
C SER A 320 3.55 -3.70 -8.55
N ILE A 321 2.75 -4.09 -7.55
CA ILE A 321 1.99 -3.16 -6.70
C ILE A 321 2.00 -3.59 -5.24
N SER A 322 1.63 -2.70 -4.31
CA SER A 322 1.60 -2.97 -2.86
C SER A 322 0.21 -3.27 -2.29
N VAL A 323 -0.84 -3.15 -3.11
CA VAL A 323 -2.24 -3.37 -2.71
C VAL A 323 -2.78 -4.66 -3.32
N THR A 324 -3.93 -5.15 -2.84
CA THR A 324 -4.52 -6.43 -3.26
C THR A 324 -5.50 -6.32 -4.44
N THR A 325 -5.36 -5.26 -5.24
CA THR A 325 -6.20 -4.99 -6.40
C THR A 325 -5.40 -4.32 -7.51
N ALA A 326 -5.56 -4.75 -8.76
CA ALA A 326 -4.84 -4.23 -9.90
C ALA A 326 -5.77 -3.94 -11.08
N SER A 327 -5.72 -2.72 -11.61
CA SER A 327 -6.34 -2.38 -12.91
C SER A 327 -5.36 -2.68 -14.03
N ILE A 328 -5.74 -3.59 -14.92
CA ILE A 328 -4.95 -3.95 -16.11
C ILE A 328 -5.56 -3.23 -17.30
N THR A 329 -4.77 -2.40 -17.97
CA THR A 329 -5.19 -1.60 -19.13
C THR A 329 -4.31 -1.86 -20.35
N GLY A 330 -4.74 -1.36 -21.51
CA GLY A 330 -4.03 -1.54 -22.78
C GLY A 330 -4.17 -2.94 -23.36
N LEU A 331 -5.27 -3.62 -23.05
CA LEU A 331 -5.60 -4.93 -23.60
C LEU A 331 -6.28 -4.79 -24.98
N THR A 332 -6.29 -5.88 -25.74
CA THR A 332 -7.00 -5.99 -27.02
C THR A 332 -8.40 -6.55 -26.77
N ALA A 333 -9.42 -6.06 -27.48
CA ALA A 333 -10.79 -6.56 -27.39
C ALA A 333 -10.91 -8.02 -27.85
N ALA A 334 -11.91 -8.75 -27.33
CA ALA A 334 -12.18 -10.16 -27.65
C ALA A 334 -10.95 -11.09 -27.56
N THR A 335 -10.03 -10.82 -26.64
CA THR A 335 -8.74 -11.53 -26.50
C THR A 335 -8.67 -12.23 -25.15
N ALA A 336 -8.26 -13.50 -25.16
CA ALA A 336 -8.06 -14.29 -23.95
C ALA A 336 -6.72 -13.96 -23.28
N TYR A 337 -6.75 -13.81 -21.97
CA TYR A 337 -5.59 -13.54 -21.12
C TYR A 337 -5.59 -14.48 -19.91
N SER A 338 -4.40 -14.91 -19.51
CA SER A 338 -4.16 -15.66 -18.28
C SER A 338 -3.38 -14.81 -17.29
N PHE A 339 -3.79 -14.83 -16.01
CA PHE A 339 -3.14 -14.08 -14.94
C PHE A 339 -2.80 -14.98 -13.75
N TYR A 340 -1.65 -14.75 -13.15
CA TYR A 340 -1.30 -15.27 -11.82
C TYR A 340 -0.45 -14.23 -11.08
N ILE A 341 -0.40 -14.35 -9.75
CA ILE A 341 0.19 -13.34 -8.86
C ILE A 341 1.17 -14.03 -7.93
N LYS A 342 2.30 -13.37 -7.66
CA LYS A 342 3.26 -13.76 -6.63
C LYS A 342 3.41 -12.64 -5.61
N ALA A 343 3.51 -12.97 -4.32
CA ALA A 343 3.83 -12.00 -3.28
C ALA A 343 5.34 -11.91 -3.08
N LYS A 344 5.81 -10.75 -2.64
CA LYS A 344 7.21 -10.49 -2.26
C LYS A 344 7.31 -9.76 -0.93
N ASP A 345 8.37 -10.02 -0.21
CA ASP A 345 8.71 -9.34 1.05
C ASP A 345 9.77 -8.25 0.86
N ALA A 346 10.26 -7.69 1.97
CA ALA A 346 11.31 -6.67 1.95
C ALA A 346 12.72 -7.25 1.71
N ALA A 347 12.91 -8.55 1.97
CA ALA A 347 14.19 -9.25 1.81
C ALA A 347 14.40 -9.78 0.38
N GLY A 348 13.37 -9.75 -0.45
CA GLY A 348 13.39 -10.21 -1.84
C GLY A 348 12.94 -11.66 -2.02
N ASN A 349 12.41 -12.33 -0.99
CA ASN A 349 11.84 -13.66 -1.17
C ASN A 349 10.50 -13.55 -1.92
N THR A 350 10.25 -14.50 -2.82
CA THR A 350 9.05 -14.53 -3.65
C THR A 350 8.23 -15.78 -3.34
N SER A 351 6.91 -15.62 -3.19
CA SER A 351 5.99 -16.75 -2.97
C SER A 351 5.92 -17.71 -4.18
N ALA A 352 5.33 -18.89 -3.96
CA ALA A 352 4.77 -19.67 -5.07
C ALA A 352 3.69 -18.86 -5.83
N SER A 353 3.42 -19.21 -7.09
CA SER A 353 2.35 -18.60 -7.87
C SER A 353 0.97 -18.89 -7.25
N SER A 354 0.07 -17.92 -7.30
CA SER A 354 -1.36 -18.16 -7.12
C SER A 354 -1.90 -19.16 -8.15
N ALA A 355 -3.14 -19.62 -7.96
CA ALA A 355 -3.88 -20.25 -9.05
C ALA A 355 -4.01 -19.28 -10.24
N THR A 356 -3.89 -19.81 -11.46
CA THR A 356 -4.06 -19.05 -12.69
C THR A 356 -5.55 -18.79 -12.93
N VAL A 357 -5.91 -17.53 -13.20
CA VAL A 357 -7.24 -17.15 -13.67
C VAL A 357 -7.19 -16.81 -15.15
N ASN A 358 -8.16 -17.31 -15.92
CA ASN A 358 -8.31 -17.02 -17.34
C ASN A 358 -9.53 -16.13 -17.54
N THR A 359 -9.42 -15.16 -18.45
CA THR A 359 -10.51 -14.24 -18.78
C THR A 359 -10.37 -13.75 -20.20
N THR A 360 -11.48 -13.38 -20.83
CA THR A 360 -11.51 -12.82 -22.18
C THR A 360 -12.07 -11.41 -22.11
N THR A 361 -11.37 -10.43 -22.69
CA THR A 361 -11.87 -9.06 -22.78
C THR A 361 -13.14 -8.98 -23.60
N SER A 362 -13.99 -8.00 -23.29
CA SER A 362 -15.24 -7.78 -24.02
C SER A 362 -14.97 -7.45 -25.49
N SER A 363 -15.89 -7.81 -26.37
CA SER A 363 -15.79 -7.48 -27.81
C SER A 363 -15.85 -5.98 -28.04
N SER A 364 -15.18 -5.47 -29.07
CA SER A 364 -15.36 -4.08 -29.48
C SER A 364 -16.81 -3.86 -29.93
N SER A 365 -17.52 -2.98 -29.24
CA SER A 365 -18.82 -2.50 -29.68
C SER A 365 -18.56 -1.27 -30.54
N ALA A 366 -18.44 -1.47 -31.86
CA ALA A 366 -18.52 -0.35 -32.78
C ALA A 366 -19.99 0.11 -32.78
N THR A 367 -20.24 1.28 -32.19
CA THR A 367 -21.57 1.91 -32.22
C THR A 367 -22.01 2.08 -33.66
N ALA A 368 -23.18 1.56 -34.02
CA ALA A 368 -23.73 1.74 -35.35
C ALA A 368 -24.01 3.23 -35.59
N THR A 369 -23.71 3.71 -36.80
CA THR A 369 -24.04 5.09 -37.18
C THR A 369 -25.55 5.30 -37.29
N ASP A 370 -26.32 4.23 -37.52
CA ASP A 370 -27.76 4.25 -37.63
C ASP A 370 -28.40 2.85 -37.42
N LEU A 371 -29.72 2.77 -37.51
CA LEU A 371 -30.48 1.51 -37.55
C LEU A 371 -30.15 0.70 -38.81
N TYR A 372 -30.20 -0.63 -38.71
CA TYR A 372 -29.99 -1.53 -39.86
C TYR A 372 -30.79 -2.82 -39.73
N PHE A 373 -31.00 -3.52 -40.85
CA PHE A 373 -31.66 -4.81 -40.87
C PHE A 373 -30.78 -5.89 -40.22
N SER A 374 -31.32 -6.57 -39.21
CA SER A 374 -30.65 -7.69 -38.55
C SER A 374 -31.17 -9.05 -39.00
N GLU A 375 -32.39 -9.13 -39.54
CA GLU A 375 -32.96 -10.38 -40.04
C GLU A 375 -33.96 -10.13 -41.19
N TYR A 376 -33.98 -11.06 -42.15
CA TYR A 376 -34.91 -11.14 -43.26
C TYR A 376 -35.39 -12.57 -43.37
N LEU A 377 -36.70 -12.79 -43.38
CA LEU A 377 -37.31 -14.09 -43.51
C LEU A 377 -38.13 -14.12 -44.79
N GLU A 378 -37.68 -14.91 -45.77
CA GLU A 378 -38.49 -15.36 -46.88
C GLU A 378 -38.75 -16.86 -46.74
N GLY A 379 -39.87 -17.19 -46.12
CA GLY A 379 -40.34 -18.56 -45.95
C GLY A 379 -41.43 -18.95 -46.95
N SER A 380 -41.98 -20.13 -46.75
CA SER A 380 -43.07 -20.66 -47.56
C SER A 380 -44.35 -19.82 -47.39
N SER A 381 -45.14 -19.71 -48.47
CA SER A 381 -46.39 -18.94 -48.47
C SER A 381 -46.17 -17.49 -47.94
N ASN A 382 -46.91 -17.09 -46.90
CA ASN A 382 -46.86 -15.77 -46.28
C ASN A 382 -45.89 -15.66 -45.09
N ASN A 383 -44.98 -16.62 -44.89
CA ASN A 383 -43.94 -16.51 -43.87
C ASN A 383 -42.90 -15.46 -44.28
N LYS A 384 -43.25 -14.19 -44.09
CA LYS A 384 -42.46 -13.03 -44.48
C LYS A 384 -42.26 -12.12 -43.27
N ALA A 385 -41.01 -11.85 -42.92
CA ALA A 385 -40.67 -10.98 -41.78
C ALA A 385 -39.36 -10.22 -41.97
N ILE A 386 -39.25 -9.08 -41.29
CA ILE A 386 -38.06 -8.22 -41.27
C ILE A 386 -37.79 -7.83 -39.82
N GLU A 387 -36.52 -7.87 -39.41
CA GLU A 387 -36.06 -7.34 -38.12
C GLU A 387 -35.09 -6.18 -38.35
N ILE A 388 -35.32 -5.08 -37.64
CA ILE A 388 -34.41 -3.93 -37.53
C ILE A 388 -33.80 -3.93 -36.13
N THR A 389 -32.53 -3.58 -36.02
CA THR A 389 -31.84 -3.42 -34.72
C THR A 389 -31.38 -1.99 -34.48
N ASN A 390 -31.43 -1.56 -33.22
CA ASN A 390 -30.77 -0.34 -32.78
C ASN A 390 -29.48 -0.71 -32.04
N ALA A 391 -28.32 -0.34 -32.61
CA ALA A 391 -27.01 -0.48 -31.95
C ALA A 391 -26.26 0.87 -31.91
N THR A 392 -27.01 1.98 -31.88
CA THR A 392 -26.49 3.35 -31.95
C THR A 392 -26.00 3.90 -30.61
N GLY A 393 -26.06 3.11 -29.54
CA GLY A 393 -25.70 3.53 -28.19
C GLY A 393 -26.74 4.42 -27.51
N SER A 394 -27.83 4.78 -28.19
CA SER A 394 -28.89 5.64 -27.66
C SER A 394 -30.28 5.23 -28.17
N SER A 395 -31.35 5.75 -27.56
CA SER A 395 -32.71 5.52 -28.05
C SER A 395 -32.98 6.30 -29.35
N VAL A 396 -33.61 5.65 -30.32
CA VAL A 396 -33.90 6.24 -31.64
C VAL A 396 -35.41 6.30 -31.87
N SER A 397 -35.91 7.48 -32.26
CA SER A 397 -37.29 7.65 -32.74
C SER A 397 -37.43 7.06 -34.15
N LEU A 398 -38.48 6.28 -34.37
CA LEU A 398 -38.75 5.66 -35.67
C LEU A 398 -39.53 6.55 -36.64
N SER A 399 -40.00 7.73 -36.21
CA SER A 399 -40.85 8.62 -37.00
C SER A 399 -40.21 9.13 -38.30
N SER A 400 -38.88 9.11 -38.40
CA SER A 400 -38.14 9.49 -39.61
C SER A 400 -37.80 8.30 -40.52
N TYR A 401 -38.16 7.08 -40.14
CA TYR A 401 -37.77 5.87 -40.84
C TYR A 401 -38.92 5.27 -41.64
N SER A 402 -38.59 4.71 -42.80
CA SER A 402 -39.52 3.91 -43.59
C SER A 402 -38.80 2.76 -44.27
N ILE A 403 -39.54 1.68 -44.53
CA ILE A 403 -39.09 0.58 -45.37
C ILE A 403 -39.69 0.80 -46.75
N LYS A 404 -38.90 0.60 -47.81
CA LYS A 404 -39.41 0.62 -49.19
C LYS A 404 -38.99 -0.64 -49.91
N LYS A 405 -39.83 -1.09 -50.84
CA LYS A 405 -39.57 -2.25 -51.70
C LYS A 405 -39.40 -1.80 -53.15
N GLN A 406 -38.46 -2.41 -53.87
CA GLN A 406 -38.40 -2.35 -55.32
C GLN A 406 -38.95 -3.67 -55.85
N THR A 407 -39.99 -3.59 -56.68
CA THR A 407 -40.71 -4.80 -57.12
C THR A 407 -40.00 -5.46 -58.31
N ASN A 408 -39.76 -6.77 -58.24
CA ASN A 408 -39.10 -7.58 -59.27
C ASN A 408 -37.76 -6.98 -59.73
N GLY A 409 -36.95 -6.52 -58.76
CA GLY A 409 -35.60 -5.99 -58.98
C GLY A 409 -35.49 -4.83 -59.98
N SER A 410 -36.57 -4.11 -60.27
CA SER A 410 -36.58 -3.00 -61.23
C SER A 410 -37.62 -1.92 -60.90
N GLY A 411 -37.49 -0.74 -61.51
CA GLY A 411 -38.42 0.37 -61.33
C GLY A 411 -38.15 1.23 -60.09
N SER A 412 -39.14 2.03 -59.68
CA SER A 412 -39.01 2.92 -58.52
C SER A 412 -39.24 2.17 -57.21
N TRP A 413 -38.65 2.68 -56.12
CA TRP A 413 -39.05 2.30 -54.77
C TRP A 413 -40.54 2.56 -54.54
N SER A 414 -41.19 1.71 -53.75
CA SER A 414 -42.57 1.92 -53.28
C SER A 414 -42.72 3.24 -52.51
N THR A 415 -43.98 3.65 -52.27
CA THR A 415 -44.30 4.83 -51.45
C THR A 415 -43.73 4.71 -50.03
N GLY A 416 -43.62 3.47 -49.52
CA GLY A 416 -42.93 3.12 -48.29
C GLY A 416 -43.86 2.90 -47.11
N LEU A 417 -43.48 1.95 -46.26
CA LEU A 417 -44.08 1.68 -44.97
C LEU A 417 -43.39 2.54 -43.90
N VAL A 418 -44.09 3.58 -43.42
CA VAL A 418 -43.58 4.48 -42.37
C VAL A 418 -43.57 3.76 -41.02
N LEU A 419 -42.48 3.91 -40.28
CA LEU A 419 -42.31 3.35 -38.94
C LEU A 419 -42.71 4.36 -37.87
N SER A 420 -43.02 3.87 -36.67
CA SER A 420 -43.38 4.73 -35.54
C SER A 420 -42.95 4.12 -34.21
N GLY A 421 -42.93 4.93 -33.16
CA GLY A 421 -42.45 4.53 -31.83
C GLY A 421 -40.98 4.89 -31.58
N THR A 422 -40.40 4.28 -30.56
CA THR A 422 -39.01 4.53 -30.14
C THR A 422 -38.34 3.19 -29.83
N MET A 423 -37.12 3.02 -30.34
CA MET A 423 -36.29 1.85 -30.05
C MET A 423 -35.18 2.22 -29.08
N ALA A 424 -35.12 1.56 -27.92
CA ALA A 424 -33.97 1.67 -27.03
C ALA A 424 -32.70 1.10 -27.69
N ASN A 425 -31.51 1.49 -27.21
CA ASN A 425 -30.27 0.84 -27.62
C ASN A 425 -30.33 -0.67 -27.31
N GLY A 426 -29.91 -1.51 -28.25
CA GLY A 426 -30.00 -2.96 -28.17
C GLY A 426 -31.36 -3.56 -28.56
N ALA A 427 -32.41 -2.74 -28.73
CA ALA A 427 -33.75 -3.23 -29.04
C ALA A 427 -33.90 -3.70 -30.50
N LYS A 428 -34.88 -4.58 -30.72
CA LYS A 428 -35.30 -5.10 -32.02
C LYS A 428 -36.69 -4.57 -32.39
N PHE A 429 -36.91 -4.37 -33.69
CA PHE A 429 -38.21 -3.97 -34.23
C PHE A 429 -38.59 -4.93 -35.35
N VAL A 430 -39.59 -5.76 -35.08
CA VAL A 430 -40.01 -6.87 -35.94
C VAL A 430 -41.28 -6.49 -36.69
N LEU A 431 -41.22 -6.62 -38.01
CA LEU A 431 -42.37 -6.48 -38.90
C LEU A 431 -42.67 -7.83 -39.54
N VAL A 432 -43.95 -8.18 -39.62
CA VAL A 432 -44.40 -9.43 -40.24
C VAL A 432 -45.55 -9.19 -41.22
N ASN A 433 -45.66 -10.07 -42.21
CA ASN A 433 -46.88 -10.17 -43.00
C ASN A 433 -48.02 -10.65 -42.09
N SER A 434 -49.19 -10.02 -42.17
CA SER A 434 -50.31 -10.34 -41.28
C SER A 434 -50.85 -11.77 -41.43
N SER A 435 -50.52 -12.45 -42.53
CA SER A 435 -50.89 -13.83 -42.82
C SER A 435 -49.76 -14.83 -42.53
N ILE A 436 -48.68 -14.41 -41.84
CA ILE A 436 -47.62 -15.30 -41.37
C ILE A 436 -48.21 -16.43 -40.52
N SER A 437 -47.69 -17.64 -40.66
CA SER A 437 -48.08 -18.76 -39.80
C SER A 437 -47.74 -18.44 -38.34
N SER A 438 -48.69 -18.64 -37.43
CA SER A 438 -48.46 -18.47 -35.99
C SER A 438 -47.40 -19.43 -35.43
N ALA A 439 -47.18 -20.56 -36.09
CA ALA A 439 -46.08 -21.49 -35.78
C ALA A 439 -44.70 -20.94 -36.17
N CYS A 440 -44.65 -20.01 -37.13
CA CYS A 440 -43.43 -19.32 -37.53
C CYS A 440 -43.18 -18.09 -36.63
N TYR A 441 -44.12 -17.14 -36.59
CA TYR A 441 -44.05 -16.00 -35.68
C TYR A 441 -45.45 -15.49 -35.31
N PRO A 442 -45.81 -15.39 -34.02
CA PRO A 442 -47.10 -14.83 -33.62
C PRO A 442 -47.21 -13.35 -33.96
N THR A 443 -48.25 -12.96 -34.71
CA THR A 443 -48.49 -11.54 -35.09
C THR A 443 -48.66 -10.62 -33.88
N SER A 444 -49.15 -11.15 -32.76
CA SER A 444 -49.27 -10.42 -31.49
C SER A 444 -47.94 -10.06 -30.82
N SER A 445 -46.84 -10.72 -31.22
CA SER A 445 -45.49 -10.42 -30.73
C SER A 445 -44.73 -9.44 -31.63
N ALA A 446 -45.26 -9.13 -32.82
CA ALA A 446 -44.62 -8.23 -33.77
C ALA A 446 -44.86 -6.77 -33.37
N ASN A 447 -43.89 -5.89 -33.66
CA ASN A 447 -44.11 -4.46 -33.55
C ASN A 447 -45.08 -3.95 -34.63
N VAL A 448 -45.04 -4.56 -35.81
CA VAL A 448 -45.98 -4.28 -36.92
C VAL A 448 -46.41 -5.60 -37.58
N SER A 449 -47.71 -5.79 -37.74
CA SER A 449 -48.32 -6.86 -38.53
C SER A 449 -49.17 -6.20 -39.63
N THR A 450 -48.84 -6.44 -40.90
CA THR A 450 -49.42 -5.69 -42.03
C THR A 450 -49.52 -6.51 -43.33
N THR A 451 -50.38 -6.08 -44.25
CA THR A 451 -50.46 -6.57 -45.64
C THR A 451 -49.74 -5.64 -46.63
N ALA A 452 -48.93 -4.70 -46.15
CA ALA A 452 -48.19 -3.76 -46.99
C ALA A 452 -47.26 -4.49 -47.98
N THR A 453 -47.01 -3.88 -49.14
CA THR A 453 -46.20 -4.51 -50.20
C THR A 453 -44.78 -4.82 -49.74
N GLU A 454 -44.24 -4.04 -48.80
CA GLU A 454 -42.93 -4.25 -48.17
C GLU A 454 -42.81 -5.54 -47.37
N LEU A 455 -43.93 -6.20 -47.05
CA LEU A 455 -44.01 -7.52 -46.39
C LEU A 455 -44.57 -8.60 -47.34
N ALA A 456 -44.66 -8.29 -48.64
CA ALA A 456 -45.05 -9.21 -49.71
C ALA A 456 -43.90 -9.37 -50.72
N PHE A 457 -42.66 -9.37 -50.22
CA PHE A 457 -41.48 -9.59 -51.03
C PHE A 457 -41.32 -11.05 -51.46
N ASN A 458 -40.68 -11.26 -52.61
CA ASN A 458 -40.17 -12.54 -53.08
C ASN A 458 -38.73 -12.38 -53.58
N GLY A 459 -37.99 -13.47 -53.78
CA GLY A 459 -36.53 -13.53 -53.85
C GLY A 459 -35.73 -12.54 -54.71
N ASN A 460 -36.34 -11.75 -55.59
CA ASN A 460 -35.70 -10.66 -56.35
C ASN A 460 -36.20 -9.23 -55.98
N ASP A 461 -37.03 -9.09 -54.95
CA ASP A 461 -37.52 -7.82 -54.43
C ASP A 461 -36.52 -7.19 -53.45
N ALA A 462 -35.85 -6.12 -53.85
CA ALA A 462 -34.95 -5.41 -52.94
C ALA A 462 -35.74 -4.63 -51.88
N LEU A 463 -35.26 -4.62 -50.63
CA LEU A 463 -35.80 -3.86 -49.52
C LEU A 463 -34.77 -2.84 -49.04
N GLY A 464 -35.18 -1.58 -48.93
CA GLY A 464 -34.36 -0.51 -48.37
C GLY A 464 -34.94 0.04 -47.07
N LEU A 465 -34.07 0.26 -46.09
CA LEU A 465 -34.37 1.08 -44.91
C LEU A 465 -33.97 2.52 -45.21
N PHE A 466 -34.92 3.44 -45.05
CA PHE A 466 -34.75 4.86 -45.33
C PHE A 466 -34.88 5.69 -44.06
N LYS A 467 -34.13 6.79 -43.98
CA LYS A 467 -34.25 7.84 -42.96
C LYS A 467 -34.38 9.19 -43.64
N ASN A 468 -35.45 9.93 -43.34
CA ASN A 468 -35.76 11.20 -44.00
C ASN A 468 -35.72 11.10 -45.55
N GLY A 469 -36.12 9.95 -46.10
CA GLY A 469 -36.11 9.69 -47.54
C GLY A 469 -34.76 9.27 -48.13
N VAL A 470 -33.69 9.16 -47.35
CA VAL A 470 -32.36 8.69 -47.78
C VAL A 470 -32.16 7.22 -47.42
N LEU A 471 -31.69 6.39 -48.37
CA LEU A 471 -31.39 4.97 -48.14
C LEU A 471 -30.19 4.83 -47.18
N ILE A 472 -30.36 4.05 -46.11
CA ILE A 472 -29.30 3.79 -45.12
C ILE A 472 -28.85 2.33 -45.10
N ASP A 473 -29.76 1.36 -45.25
CA ASP A 473 -29.41 -0.08 -45.29
C ASP A 473 -30.26 -0.80 -46.34
N ILE A 474 -29.74 -1.87 -46.93
CA ILE A 474 -30.43 -2.60 -48.01
C ILE A 474 -30.28 -4.12 -47.88
N ILE A 475 -31.34 -4.83 -48.26
CA ILE A 475 -31.36 -6.26 -48.56
C ILE A 475 -31.71 -6.42 -50.05
N GLY A 476 -30.91 -7.18 -50.79
CA GLY A 476 -31.01 -7.28 -52.24
C GLY A 476 -30.35 -6.13 -53.00
N THR A 477 -30.37 -6.21 -54.32
CA THR A 477 -29.71 -5.24 -55.21
C THR A 477 -30.74 -4.33 -55.86
N PHE A 478 -30.63 -3.01 -55.64
CA PHE A 478 -31.44 -2.04 -56.37
C PHE A 478 -31.12 -2.09 -57.87
N ASN A 479 -32.14 -2.20 -58.72
CA ASN A 479 -32.02 -2.51 -60.13
C ASN A 479 -31.27 -3.83 -60.42
N GLY A 480 -31.46 -4.84 -59.56
CA GLY A 480 -30.86 -6.17 -59.70
C GLY A 480 -31.41 -7.02 -60.87
N GLY A 481 -32.48 -6.57 -61.51
CA GLY A 481 -33.14 -7.30 -62.59
C GLY A 481 -33.94 -8.51 -62.07
N THR A 482 -34.11 -9.54 -62.89
CA THR A 482 -34.95 -10.70 -62.57
C THR A 482 -34.24 -11.78 -61.75
N ALA A 483 -32.97 -11.59 -61.39
CA ALA A 483 -32.19 -12.59 -60.66
C ALA A 483 -32.58 -12.62 -59.17
N ASP A 484 -32.91 -13.80 -58.66
CA ASP A 484 -33.20 -14.00 -57.26
C ASP A 484 -31.91 -13.91 -56.43
N PHE A 485 -31.92 -13.06 -55.40
CA PHE A 485 -30.84 -13.00 -54.42
C PHE A 485 -31.16 -13.82 -53.16
N SER A 486 -32.44 -14.09 -52.87
CA SER A 486 -32.84 -14.80 -51.66
C SER A 486 -34.24 -15.42 -51.76
N ILE A 487 -34.43 -16.50 -52.52
CA ILE A 487 -35.71 -17.23 -52.55
C ILE A 487 -35.78 -18.29 -51.45
N ASP A 488 -36.90 -18.36 -50.72
CA ASP A 488 -37.15 -19.37 -49.70
C ASP A 488 -36.01 -19.53 -48.67
N GLU A 489 -35.39 -18.41 -48.27
CA GLU A 489 -34.27 -18.35 -47.35
C GLU A 489 -34.50 -17.35 -46.22
N THR A 490 -33.91 -17.64 -45.06
CA THR A 490 -33.77 -16.66 -43.97
C THR A 490 -32.35 -16.12 -43.96
N LEU A 491 -32.20 -14.80 -43.99
CA LEU A 491 -30.91 -14.12 -43.86
C LEU A 491 -30.81 -13.50 -42.47
N ARG A 492 -29.76 -13.86 -41.74
CA ARG A 492 -29.42 -13.22 -40.46
C ARG A 492 -28.11 -12.45 -40.58
N ARG A 493 -28.12 -11.18 -40.18
CA ARG A 493 -26.94 -10.32 -40.27
C ARG A 493 -25.83 -10.88 -39.37
N LYS A 494 -24.62 -11.00 -39.93
CA LYS A 494 -23.45 -11.47 -39.17
C LYS A 494 -23.08 -10.45 -38.11
N THR A 495 -22.55 -10.94 -36.98
CA THR A 495 -22.13 -10.10 -35.85
C THR A 495 -20.96 -9.17 -36.19
N THR A 496 -20.24 -9.44 -37.28
CA THR A 496 -19.17 -8.58 -37.80
C THR A 496 -19.67 -7.35 -38.53
N VAL A 497 -20.97 -7.28 -38.87
CA VAL A 497 -21.56 -6.11 -39.52
C VAL A 497 -22.24 -5.25 -38.46
N THR A 498 -21.57 -4.17 -38.07
CA THR A 498 -21.98 -3.30 -36.95
C THR A 498 -22.54 -1.95 -37.41
N VAL A 499 -22.61 -1.69 -38.72
CA VAL A 499 -23.13 -0.44 -39.30
C VAL A 499 -24.09 -0.74 -40.47
N PRO A 500 -25.04 0.16 -40.77
CA PRO A 500 -25.88 0.07 -41.95
C PRO A 500 -25.05 0.10 -43.25
N LYS A 501 -25.49 -0.61 -44.28
CA LYS A 501 -24.83 -0.73 -45.59
C LYS A 501 -25.83 -0.53 -46.73
N THR A 502 -25.53 0.40 -47.62
CA THR A 502 -26.34 0.69 -48.83
C THR A 502 -25.99 -0.19 -50.03
N THR A 503 -25.09 -1.17 -49.86
CA THR A 503 -24.74 -2.17 -50.87
C THR A 503 -24.92 -3.56 -50.27
N PHE A 504 -25.66 -4.42 -50.96
CA PHE A 504 -25.92 -5.77 -50.49
C PHE A 504 -24.80 -6.73 -50.88
N ASN A 505 -24.22 -7.41 -49.88
CA ASN A 505 -23.29 -8.51 -50.10
C ASN A 505 -23.72 -9.72 -49.25
N LYS A 506 -24.44 -10.65 -49.88
CA LYS A 506 -25.00 -11.82 -49.20
C LYS A 506 -23.94 -12.64 -48.47
N SER A 507 -22.83 -12.97 -49.14
CA SER A 507 -21.81 -13.85 -48.57
C SER A 507 -20.98 -13.19 -47.47
N ALA A 508 -20.71 -11.88 -47.58
CA ALA A 508 -19.96 -11.15 -46.57
C ALA A 508 -20.81 -10.85 -45.33
N ASP A 509 -22.05 -10.38 -45.54
CA ASP A 509 -22.82 -9.71 -44.49
C ASP A 509 -23.87 -10.59 -43.82
N TRP A 510 -24.26 -11.71 -44.45
CA TRP A 510 -25.39 -12.51 -44.02
C TRP A 510 -25.01 -13.97 -43.80
N THR A 511 -25.62 -14.58 -42.77
CA THR A 511 -25.70 -16.02 -42.61
C THR A 511 -27.02 -16.48 -43.22
N VAL A 512 -26.96 -17.46 -44.10
CA VAL A 512 -28.12 -17.98 -44.83
C VAL A 512 -28.63 -19.23 -44.13
N TYR A 513 -29.93 -19.28 -43.87
CA TYR A 513 -30.62 -20.45 -43.36
C TYR A 513 -31.71 -20.88 -44.34
N THR A 514 -32.12 -22.13 -44.21
CA THR A 514 -33.16 -22.74 -45.03
C THR A 514 -34.52 -22.06 -44.81
N THR A 515 -35.45 -22.37 -45.71
CA THR A 515 -36.86 -21.93 -45.67
C THR A 515 -37.48 -22.14 -44.28
N ASP A 516 -38.35 -21.22 -43.88
CA ASP A 516 -39.10 -21.26 -42.62
C ASP A 516 -38.25 -21.36 -41.34
N THR A 517 -37.00 -20.89 -41.39
CA THR A 517 -36.16 -20.73 -40.18
C THR A 517 -36.60 -19.49 -39.39
N CYS A 518 -37.76 -19.59 -38.74
CA CYS A 518 -38.34 -18.47 -37.98
C CYS A 518 -37.74 -18.31 -36.56
N SER A 519 -36.93 -19.28 -36.13
CA SER A 519 -36.28 -19.27 -34.82
C SER A 519 -35.20 -18.18 -34.76
N GLY A 520 -35.38 -17.18 -33.89
CA GLY A 520 -34.38 -16.16 -33.55
C GLY A 520 -34.78 -14.72 -33.86
N ILE A 521 -35.81 -14.52 -34.68
CA ILE A 521 -36.43 -13.20 -34.90
C ILE A 521 -37.04 -12.68 -33.58
N GLY A 522 -36.74 -11.43 -33.23
CA GLY A 522 -37.11 -10.79 -31.96
C GLY A 522 -36.30 -11.23 -30.73
N ASN A 523 -35.50 -12.30 -30.83
CA ASN A 523 -34.86 -12.98 -29.69
C ASN A 523 -33.33 -12.88 -29.65
N ARG A 524 -32.69 -12.17 -30.59
CA ARG A 524 -31.29 -11.78 -30.40
C ARG A 524 -31.24 -10.63 -29.42
N LEU A 525 -30.86 -10.93 -28.18
CA LEU A 525 -30.28 -9.96 -27.25
C LEU A 525 -29.23 -9.17 -28.04
N GLY A 526 -29.53 -7.90 -28.38
CA GLY A 526 -28.47 -6.94 -28.62
C GLY A 526 -27.53 -7.02 -27.43
N GLN A 527 -26.21 -6.93 -27.66
CA GLN A 527 -25.18 -6.96 -26.62
C GLN A 527 -25.72 -6.39 -25.32
N GLU A 528 -25.56 -7.16 -24.24
CA GLU A 528 -25.98 -6.83 -22.89
C GLU A 528 -26.02 -5.32 -22.72
N ALA A 529 -27.20 -4.78 -22.44
CA ALA A 529 -27.26 -3.46 -21.84
C ALA A 529 -26.29 -3.54 -20.66
N GLU A 530 -25.23 -2.72 -20.70
CA GLU A 530 -24.33 -2.55 -19.57
C GLU A 530 -25.20 -2.55 -18.32
N THR A 531 -24.96 -3.52 -17.44
CA THR A 531 -25.47 -3.42 -16.10
C THR A 531 -24.75 -2.23 -15.51
N LYS A 532 -25.29 -1.03 -15.72
CA LYS A 532 -24.74 0.20 -15.19
C LYS A 532 -24.97 0.10 -13.69
N GLU A 533 -23.96 -0.39 -12.97
CA GLU A 533 -23.84 -0.09 -11.55
C GLU A 533 -23.79 1.43 -11.45
N ILE A 534 -24.92 2.04 -11.12
CA ILE A 534 -24.93 3.41 -10.68
C ILE A 534 -24.36 3.38 -9.27
N THR A 535 -23.05 3.59 -9.16
CA THR A 535 -22.40 3.99 -7.92
C THR A 535 -22.80 5.43 -7.61
N THR A 536 -24.02 5.61 -7.10
CA THR A 536 -24.37 6.79 -6.32
C THR A 536 -24.85 6.28 -4.98
N GLY A 537 -24.07 6.52 -3.93
CA GLY A 537 -24.38 6.09 -2.58
C GLY A 537 -25.83 6.39 -2.20
N ASN A 538 -26.52 5.35 -1.72
CA ASN A 538 -27.71 5.31 -0.85
C ASN A 538 -28.32 3.90 -0.96
N ASP A 539 -27.58 2.90 -0.49
CA ASP A 539 -27.83 1.47 -0.72
C ASP A 539 -28.75 0.84 0.34
N PHE A 540 -29.42 -0.26 0.00
CA PHE A 540 -30.04 -1.16 0.99
C PHE A 540 -28.99 -2.13 1.57
N ARG A 541 -29.15 -2.52 2.84
CA ARG A 541 -28.23 -3.41 3.59
C ARG A 541 -28.85 -4.79 3.78
N ILE A 542 -28.03 -5.83 3.73
CA ILE A 542 -28.43 -7.21 4.02
C ILE A 542 -27.61 -7.67 5.21
N TYR A 543 -28.26 -8.11 6.29
CA TYR A 543 -27.57 -8.61 7.47
C TYR A 543 -28.38 -9.69 8.21
N PRO A 544 -27.74 -10.79 8.65
CA PRO A 544 -26.35 -11.18 8.35
C PRO A 544 -26.19 -11.66 6.89
N ASN A 545 -24.97 -11.58 6.37
CA ASN A 545 -24.57 -12.19 5.08
C ASN A 545 -23.08 -12.62 5.16
N PRO A 546 -22.75 -13.91 5.19
CA PRO A 546 -23.65 -15.07 5.05
C PRO A 546 -24.69 -15.19 6.18
N SER A 547 -25.81 -15.87 5.93
CA SER A 547 -26.86 -16.14 6.93
C SER A 547 -27.19 -17.63 7.04
N HIS A 548 -27.92 -18.04 8.07
CA HIS A 548 -28.42 -19.41 8.26
C HIS A 548 -29.90 -19.53 7.88
N GLY A 549 -30.31 -18.87 6.80
CA GLY A 549 -31.68 -18.88 6.29
C GLY A 549 -32.55 -17.76 6.84
N GLU A 550 -32.03 -16.95 7.77
CA GLU A 550 -32.69 -15.76 8.31
C GLU A 550 -31.83 -14.51 8.15
N PHE A 551 -32.39 -13.47 7.54
CA PHE A 551 -31.70 -12.20 7.33
C PHE A 551 -32.67 -11.03 7.17
N THR A 552 -32.16 -9.82 7.39
CA THR A 552 -32.91 -8.58 7.27
C THR A 552 -32.36 -7.73 6.14
N ILE A 553 -33.28 -7.18 5.34
CA ILE A 553 -33.04 -6.21 4.29
C ILE A 553 -33.42 -4.84 4.84
N GLY A 554 -32.42 -4.05 5.25
CA GLY A 554 -32.58 -2.70 5.76
C GLY A 554 -32.43 -1.65 4.66
N PHE A 555 -33.09 -0.50 4.81
CA PHE A 555 -33.06 0.59 3.85
C PHE A 555 -32.53 1.86 4.52
N GLU A 556 -31.62 2.59 3.87
CA GLU A 556 -31.04 3.84 4.43
C GLU A 556 -31.98 5.05 4.31
N THR A 557 -32.99 4.99 3.44
CA THR A 557 -34.06 6.00 3.29
C THR A 557 -35.42 5.31 3.12
N THR A 558 -36.52 6.08 3.11
CA THR A 558 -37.88 5.53 2.96
C THR A 558 -38.02 4.70 1.67
N SER A 559 -38.23 3.41 1.84
CA SER A 559 -38.41 2.44 0.74
C SER A 559 -39.87 2.11 0.45
N ALA A 560 -40.81 2.94 0.91
CA ALA A 560 -42.22 2.80 0.58
C ALA A 560 -42.43 2.81 -0.95
N GLY A 561 -43.22 1.85 -1.45
CA GLY A 561 -43.49 1.64 -2.88
C GLY A 561 -42.40 0.89 -3.65
N SER A 562 -41.40 0.30 -2.96
CA SER A 562 -40.35 -0.51 -3.60
C SER A 562 -40.72 -2.00 -3.65
N THR A 563 -40.12 -2.76 -4.57
CA THR A 563 -40.26 -4.22 -4.66
C THR A 563 -38.92 -4.89 -4.41
N VAL A 564 -38.90 -5.90 -3.54
CA VAL A 564 -37.77 -6.80 -3.34
C VAL A 564 -38.13 -8.14 -3.94
N ALA A 565 -37.28 -8.69 -4.80
CA ALA A 565 -37.36 -10.06 -5.30
C ALA A 565 -36.05 -10.81 -5.04
N ILE A 566 -36.13 -12.09 -4.71
CA ILE A 566 -34.96 -12.96 -4.52
C ILE A 566 -34.97 -14.00 -5.63
N TYR A 567 -33.83 -14.18 -6.26
CA TYR A 567 -33.61 -15.16 -7.32
C TYR A 567 -32.53 -16.15 -6.93
N SER A 568 -32.70 -17.42 -7.29
CA SER A 568 -31.62 -18.39 -7.26
C SER A 568 -30.54 -18.03 -8.31
N VAL A 569 -29.36 -18.63 -8.21
CA VAL A 569 -28.28 -18.45 -9.21
C VAL A 569 -28.66 -18.91 -10.63
N VAL A 570 -29.70 -19.75 -10.77
CA VAL A 570 -30.22 -20.18 -12.07
C VAL A 570 -31.37 -19.28 -12.58
N GLY A 571 -31.66 -18.18 -11.87
CA GLY A 571 -32.65 -17.17 -12.27
C GLY A 571 -34.08 -17.46 -11.83
N GLU A 572 -34.31 -18.50 -11.02
CA GLU A 572 -35.64 -18.81 -10.49
C GLU A 572 -36.01 -17.82 -9.38
N LYS A 573 -37.18 -17.17 -9.48
CA LYS A 573 -37.67 -16.23 -8.47
C LYS A 573 -38.26 -16.99 -7.28
N VAL A 574 -37.57 -16.96 -6.15
CA VAL A 574 -37.94 -17.70 -4.92
C VAL A 574 -38.69 -16.85 -3.90
N PHE A 575 -38.64 -15.52 -4.03
CA PHE A 575 -39.37 -14.60 -3.15
C PHE A 575 -39.67 -13.29 -3.88
N GLU A 576 -40.79 -12.65 -3.57
CA GLU A 576 -41.12 -11.29 -4.00
C GLU A 576 -42.01 -10.60 -2.97
N ARG A 577 -41.72 -9.34 -2.66
CA ARG A 577 -42.54 -8.51 -1.76
C ARG A 577 -42.41 -7.04 -2.11
N THR A 578 -43.54 -6.35 -2.15
CA THR A 578 -43.59 -4.88 -2.21
C THR A 578 -43.53 -4.30 -0.79
N ASN A 579 -42.58 -3.41 -0.53
CA ASN A 579 -42.46 -2.67 0.72
C ASN A 579 -43.30 -1.39 0.68
N ASN A 580 -44.50 -1.44 1.26
CA ASN A 580 -45.38 -0.26 1.32
C ASN A 580 -45.10 0.66 2.51
N THR A 581 -44.31 0.22 3.48
CA THR A 581 -44.14 0.93 4.78
C THR A 581 -42.77 1.59 4.93
N GLY A 582 -41.78 1.20 4.12
CA GLY A 582 -40.41 1.70 4.24
C GLY A 582 -39.61 1.05 5.37
N ILE A 583 -40.19 0.09 6.10
CA ILE A 583 -39.56 -0.64 7.21
C ILE A 583 -38.67 -1.76 6.66
N PRO A 584 -37.58 -2.16 7.35
CA PRO A 584 -36.78 -3.32 6.97
C PRO A 584 -37.62 -4.60 6.76
N ILE A 585 -37.22 -5.41 5.78
CA ILE A 585 -37.88 -6.69 5.48
C ILE A 585 -37.05 -7.83 6.06
N THR A 586 -37.64 -8.59 6.97
CA THR A 586 -37.05 -9.86 7.44
C THR A 586 -37.50 -11.01 6.55
N ILE A 587 -36.53 -11.83 6.14
CA ILE A 587 -36.69 -13.07 5.41
C ILE A 587 -36.25 -14.20 6.34
N SER A 588 -37.06 -15.25 6.41
CA SER A 588 -36.76 -16.46 7.19
C SER A 588 -36.97 -17.68 6.31
N HIS A 589 -36.29 -18.77 6.65
CA HIS A 589 -36.43 -20.10 6.02
C HIS A 589 -36.03 -20.16 4.54
N LEU A 590 -35.01 -19.40 4.12
CA LEU A 590 -34.41 -19.60 2.80
C LEU A 590 -33.47 -20.82 2.85
N GLU A 591 -33.56 -21.71 1.86
CA GLU A 591 -32.70 -22.89 1.80
C GLU A 591 -31.22 -22.55 1.58
N LYS A 592 -30.33 -23.51 1.86
CA LYS A 592 -28.89 -23.33 1.64
C LYS A 592 -28.60 -23.10 0.17
N GLY A 593 -27.84 -22.06 -0.13
CA GLY A 593 -27.57 -21.68 -1.51
C GLY A 593 -27.07 -20.25 -1.66
N ILE A 594 -26.81 -19.88 -2.91
CA ILE A 594 -26.46 -18.52 -3.31
C ILE A 594 -27.68 -17.92 -3.99
N TYR A 595 -28.03 -16.69 -3.58
CA TYR A 595 -29.17 -15.97 -4.14
C TYR A 595 -28.80 -14.54 -4.51
N LEU A 596 -29.57 -13.97 -5.43
CA LEU A 596 -29.51 -12.57 -5.85
C LEU A 596 -30.77 -11.85 -5.35
N ILE A 597 -30.59 -10.81 -4.55
CA ILE A 597 -31.66 -9.94 -4.08
C ILE A 597 -31.73 -8.73 -4.98
N LYS A 598 -32.83 -8.61 -5.72
CA LYS A 598 -33.17 -7.51 -6.61
C LYS A 598 -34.12 -6.55 -5.91
N PHE A 599 -33.71 -5.30 -5.71
CA PHE A 599 -34.54 -4.21 -5.22
C PHE A 599 -34.92 -3.30 -6.38
N THR A 600 -36.22 -2.98 -6.53
CA THR A 600 -36.75 -2.11 -7.58
C THR A 600 -37.56 -0.96 -6.99
N LYS A 601 -37.23 0.28 -7.33
CA LYS A 601 -37.99 1.49 -6.96
C LYS A 601 -37.93 2.50 -8.09
N ASP A 602 -39.07 3.08 -8.49
CA ASP A 602 -39.16 4.09 -9.55
C ASP A 602 -38.41 3.69 -10.84
N SER A 603 -38.63 2.45 -11.29
CA SER A 603 -37.96 1.83 -12.45
C SER A 603 -36.45 1.63 -12.34
N LYS A 604 -35.83 1.98 -11.21
CA LYS A 604 -34.41 1.69 -10.91
C LYS A 604 -34.30 0.34 -10.21
N THR A 605 -33.27 -0.42 -10.55
CA THR A 605 -33.00 -1.73 -9.95
C THR A 605 -31.59 -1.79 -9.36
N ILE A 606 -31.47 -2.36 -8.16
CA ILE A 606 -30.20 -2.66 -7.48
C ILE A 606 -30.19 -4.15 -7.13
N THR A 607 -29.07 -4.85 -7.36
CA THR A 607 -28.96 -6.29 -7.06
C THR A 607 -27.81 -6.54 -6.07
N LYS A 608 -28.03 -7.34 -5.03
CA LYS A 608 -27.00 -7.78 -4.07
C LYS A 608 -27.00 -9.29 -3.88
N LYS A 609 -25.83 -9.89 -3.69
CA LYS A 609 -25.68 -11.33 -3.42
C LYS A 609 -25.89 -11.64 -1.94
N ILE A 610 -26.58 -12.73 -1.62
CA ILE A 610 -26.63 -13.33 -0.28
C ILE A 610 -26.22 -14.81 -0.33
N ILE A 611 -25.50 -15.25 0.70
CA ILE A 611 -25.11 -16.65 0.90
C ILE A 611 -25.89 -17.21 2.09
N ILE A 612 -26.53 -18.36 1.90
CA ILE A 612 -27.21 -19.13 2.95
C ILE A 612 -26.41 -20.40 3.25
N ASN A 613 -25.92 -20.52 4.49
CA ASN A 613 -25.01 -21.56 4.97
C ASN A 613 -25.68 -22.78 5.58
#